data_AF-A0A7S2UG11-F1
#
_entry.id   AF-A0A7S2UG11-F1
#
_cell.length_a   1.000
_cell.length_b   1.000
_cell.length_c   1.000
_cell.angle_alpha   90.00
_cell.angle_beta   90.00
_cell.angle_gamma   90.00
#
_symmetry.space_group_name_H-M   'P 1'
#
loop_
_entity.id
_entity.type
_entity.pdbx_description
1 polymer ?
#
loop_
_entity_poly.entity_id
_entity_poly.type
_entity_poly.pdbx_seq_one_letter_code
_entity_poly.pdbx_strand_id
1 'polypeptide(L)'
;NPHDITYFLGKWADILPGGYNSTEVERMTGSLRAPVNANEFIRPPNHAGRYNKPSVQHYYQPPWTREQRDQYAQFYAYLNHYIEKPGGDLDAVVNALSKEALDRTLIVRFSDHGEMGMSHGLLEKMSVAYEEVLNVPLVVSNPIAFPNNKNNNEPISQSKSSSSQRLVSLVDLMPTLCTLAGLRVPSSAVGVDFSSTVMEQEDDNDMFVADDDEDDKKNKKYPSNENAVIFTNDYPSRNTSMYLPDLIRCIRTGHDYKGAPNHKYAVYFK
;
A
#
# COMPACT_ATOMS: atom_id res chain seq x y z
N ASN A 1 6.94 0.16 6.32
CA ASN A 1 7.50 0.03 4.97
C ASN A 1 8.95 0.54 5.01
N PRO A 2 9.97 -0.31 4.78
CA PRO A 2 11.36 0.12 4.70
C PRO A 2 11.56 1.21 3.62
N HIS A 3 12.01 2.39 4.03
CA HIS A 3 12.31 3.50 3.10
C HIS A 3 13.71 3.39 2.52
N ASP A 4 13.85 3.93 1.30
CA ASP A 4 15.12 4.19 0.62
C ASP A 4 16.00 2.93 0.48
N ILE A 5 15.40 1.75 0.42
CA ILE A 5 16.13 0.51 0.17
C ILE A 5 16.60 0.39 -1.29
N THR A 6 16.31 1.39 -2.12
CA THR A 6 16.94 1.61 -3.44
C THR A 6 18.46 1.68 -3.41
N TYR A 7 19.10 1.90 -2.24
CA TYR A 7 20.54 1.68 -2.07
C TYR A 7 20.97 0.22 -2.26
N PHE A 8 20.03 -0.72 -2.30
CA PHE A 8 20.26 -2.04 -2.87
C PHE A 8 20.52 -1.88 -4.37
N LEU A 9 21.77 -1.62 -4.76
CA LEU A 9 22.18 -1.40 -6.15
C LEU A 9 22.30 -2.72 -6.96
N GLY A 10 21.50 -3.73 -6.63
CA GLY A 10 21.62 -5.08 -7.19
C GLY A 10 22.91 -5.80 -6.81
N LYS A 11 23.55 -5.40 -5.71
CA LYS A 11 24.80 -5.98 -5.22
C LYS A 11 24.55 -6.76 -3.94
N TRP A 12 24.40 -8.08 -4.08
CA TRP A 12 24.41 -8.99 -2.94
C TRP A 12 25.85 -9.14 -2.43
N ALA A 13 26.03 -8.99 -1.12
CA ALA A 13 27.33 -9.09 -0.46
C ALA A 13 27.12 -9.67 0.95
N ASP A 14 28.21 -10.07 1.62
CA ASP A 14 28.15 -10.59 3.00
C ASP A 14 27.46 -9.61 3.97
N ILE A 15 27.71 -8.31 3.75
CA ILE A 15 27.06 -7.21 4.47
C ILE A 15 26.26 -6.37 3.48
N LEU A 16 24.96 -6.28 3.71
CA LEU A 16 23.99 -5.53 2.93
C LEU A 16 23.88 -4.07 3.42
N PRO A 17 23.24 -3.17 2.63
CA PRO A 17 23.02 -1.78 3.05
C PRO A 17 22.38 -1.71 4.43
N GLY A 18 22.89 -0.84 5.32
CA GLY A 18 22.44 -0.76 6.70
C GLY A 18 23.11 -1.76 7.67
N GLY A 19 24.05 -2.58 7.20
CA GLY A 19 24.83 -3.49 8.04
C GLY A 19 24.22 -4.88 8.26
N TYR A 20 23.15 -5.23 7.52
CA TYR A 20 22.50 -6.52 7.66
C TYR A 20 23.34 -7.66 7.09
N ASN A 21 23.34 -8.80 7.77
CA ASN A 21 24.07 -9.99 7.35
C ASN A 21 23.25 -10.77 6.30
N SER A 22 23.78 -10.92 5.08
CA SER A 22 23.06 -11.60 3.99
C SER A 22 22.81 -13.08 4.25
N THR A 23 23.64 -13.77 5.03
CA THR A 23 23.39 -15.17 5.44
C THR A 23 22.13 -15.27 6.29
N GLU A 24 21.87 -14.27 7.14
CA GLU A 24 20.63 -14.22 7.93
C GLU A 24 19.42 -13.95 7.03
N VAL A 25 19.56 -13.03 6.06
CA VAL A 25 18.53 -12.75 5.06
C VAL A 25 18.19 -14.00 4.26
N GLU A 26 19.20 -14.69 3.75
CA GLU A 26 19.04 -15.93 2.99
C GLU A 26 18.38 -17.03 3.83
N ARG A 27 18.81 -17.19 5.08
CA ARG A 27 18.21 -18.17 6.01
C ARG A 27 16.72 -17.93 6.24
N MET A 28 16.30 -16.66 6.37
CA MET A 28 14.90 -16.33 6.73
C MET A 28 14.00 -16.16 5.52
N THR A 29 14.55 -15.66 4.41
CA THR A 29 13.75 -15.22 3.26
C THR A 29 14.26 -15.74 1.92
N GLY A 30 15.38 -16.48 1.85
CA GLY A 30 16.01 -16.91 0.60
C GLY A 30 15.16 -17.82 -0.31
N SER A 31 14.06 -18.37 0.20
CA SER A 31 13.06 -19.09 -0.60
C SER A 31 12.11 -18.16 -1.37
N LEU A 32 12.00 -16.89 -0.97
CA LEU A 32 11.18 -15.89 -1.64
C LEU A 32 11.75 -15.55 -3.01
N ARG A 33 10.84 -15.22 -3.92
CA ARG A 33 11.12 -14.81 -5.29
C ARG A 33 10.42 -13.48 -5.55
N ALA A 34 10.93 -12.73 -6.51
CA ALA A 34 10.27 -11.53 -6.98
C ALA A 34 8.84 -11.85 -7.45
N PRO A 35 7.91 -10.86 -7.39
CA PRO A 35 6.53 -11.02 -7.83
C PRO A 35 6.42 -11.58 -9.26
N VAL A 36 5.37 -12.37 -9.52
CA VAL A 36 5.15 -13.01 -10.83
C VAL A 36 4.97 -11.98 -11.96
N ASN A 37 4.44 -10.80 -11.64
CA ASN A 37 4.27 -9.66 -12.54
C ASN A 37 5.55 -8.82 -12.67
N ALA A 38 6.71 -9.26 -12.18
CA ALA A 38 7.97 -8.51 -12.32
C ALA A 38 8.47 -8.35 -13.77
N ASN A 39 7.89 -9.10 -14.71
CA ASN A 39 8.12 -8.95 -16.15
C ASN A 39 6.91 -8.33 -16.87
N GLU A 40 5.95 -7.79 -16.13
CA GLU A 40 4.76 -7.16 -16.70
C GLU A 40 5.09 -5.75 -17.18
N PHE A 41 5.42 -5.68 -18.48
CA PHE A 41 5.71 -4.44 -19.18
C PHE A 41 4.50 -3.96 -19.99
N ILE A 42 3.31 -4.01 -19.39
CA ILE A 42 2.11 -3.49 -20.04
C ILE A 42 2.27 -1.98 -20.19
N ARG A 43 2.17 -1.52 -21.44
CA ARG A 43 2.15 -0.09 -21.79
C ARG A 43 0.74 0.43 -21.57
N PRO A 44 0.56 1.58 -20.91
CA PRO A 44 -0.71 2.28 -20.92
C PRO A 44 -1.18 2.52 -22.38
N PRO A 45 -2.49 2.44 -22.69
CA PRO A 45 -2.99 2.61 -24.05
C PRO A 45 -2.60 3.93 -24.72
N ASN A 46 -2.30 4.95 -23.91
CA ASN A 46 -1.87 6.29 -24.33
C ASN A 46 -0.33 6.47 -24.39
N HIS A 47 0.46 5.42 -24.17
CA HIS A 47 1.92 5.52 -24.17
C HIS A 47 2.53 5.32 -25.56
N ALA A 48 2.87 6.44 -26.21
CA ALA A 48 3.55 6.48 -27.52
C ALA A 48 5.09 6.56 -27.41
N GLY A 49 5.67 6.26 -26.24
CA GLY A 49 7.10 6.45 -25.96
C GLY A 49 8.02 5.33 -26.49
N ARG A 50 9.33 5.61 -26.51
CA ARG A 50 10.39 4.66 -26.89
C ARG A 50 10.58 3.51 -25.90
N TYR A 51 10.24 3.73 -24.64
CA TYR A 51 10.41 2.76 -23.55
C TYR A 51 9.10 2.00 -23.29
N ASN A 52 9.20 0.88 -22.57
CA ASN A 52 8.03 0.08 -22.16
C ASN A 52 7.28 0.64 -20.94
N LYS A 53 7.75 1.75 -20.36
CA LYS A 53 7.12 2.50 -19.26
C LYS A 53 7.18 4.02 -19.54
N PRO A 54 6.30 4.84 -18.94
CA PRO A 54 6.43 6.29 -18.89
C PRO A 54 7.82 6.73 -18.41
N SER A 55 8.31 7.86 -18.93
CA SER A 55 9.68 8.32 -18.68
C SER A 55 10.02 8.49 -17.19
N VAL A 56 9.06 8.91 -16.37
CA VAL A 56 9.24 9.07 -14.91
C VAL A 56 9.41 7.72 -14.21
N GLN A 57 8.70 6.68 -14.67
CA GLN A 57 8.80 5.33 -14.10
C GLN A 57 10.06 4.60 -14.58
N HIS A 58 10.56 4.92 -15.78
CA HIS A 58 11.78 4.30 -16.31
C HIS A 58 13.00 4.52 -15.40
N TYR A 59 13.07 5.64 -14.67
CA TYR A 59 14.12 5.88 -13.67
C TYR A 59 14.11 4.85 -12.53
N TYR A 60 12.94 4.30 -12.21
CA TYR A 60 12.75 3.30 -11.16
C TYR A 60 12.71 1.86 -11.70
N GLN A 61 13.11 1.66 -12.95
CA GLN A 61 13.16 0.35 -13.61
C GLN A 61 14.62 -0.08 -13.82
N PRO A 62 15.30 -0.61 -12.80
CA PRO A 62 16.69 -1.02 -12.95
C PRO A 62 16.79 -2.23 -13.91
N PRO A 63 17.85 -2.32 -14.72
CA PRO A 63 18.09 -3.45 -15.61
C PRO A 63 18.64 -4.67 -14.86
N TRP A 64 17.95 -5.10 -13.81
CA TRP A 64 18.39 -6.19 -12.93
C TRP A 64 18.06 -7.56 -13.50
N THR A 65 18.97 -8.51 -13.25
CA THR A 65 18.78 -9.94 -13.53
C THR A 65 17.70 -10.52 -12.62
N ARG A 66 17.13 -11.66 -12.99
CA ARG A 66 16.13 -12.36 -12.15
C ARG A 66 16.63 -12.59 -10.72
N GLU A 67 17.89 -12.99 -10.58
CA GLU A 67 18.53 -13.21 -9.28
C GLU A 67 18.59 -11.93 -8.44
N GLN A 68 18.99 -10.80 -9.02
CA GLN A 68 19.02 -9.52 -8.31
C GLN A 68 17.63 -9.06 -7.87
N ARG A 69 16.59 -9.35 -8.66
CA ARG A 69 15.19 -9.07 -8.29
C ARG A 69 14.73 -9.95 -7.14
N ASP A 70 15.04 -11.25 -7.20
CA ASP A 70 14.74 -12.19 -6.11
C ASP A 70 15.43 -11.73 -4.82
N GLN A 71 16.72 -11.40 -4.88
CA GLN A 71 17.50 -10.87 -3.76
C GLN A 71 16.92 -9.58 -3.17
N TYR A 72 16.48 -8.63 -4.00
CA TYR A 72 15.81 -7.43 -3.51
C TYR A 72 14.52 -7.77 -2.75
N ALA A 73 13.68 -8.64 -3.31
CA ALA A 73 12.43 -9.07 -2.67
C ALA A 73 12.68 -9.78 -1.34
N GLN A 74 13.72 -10.62 -1.29
CA GLN A 74 14.18 -11.29 -0.06
C GLN A 74 14.60 -10.26 1.00
N PHE A 75 15.44 -9.30 0.62
CA PHE A 75 15.91 -8.27 1.54
C PHE A 75 14.75 -7.39 2.05
N TYR A 76 13.85 -6.94 1.17
CA TYR A 76 12.67 -6.17 1.57
C TYR A 76 11.78 -6.96 2.56
N ALA A 77 11.50 -8.23 2.27
CA ALA A 77 10.72 -9.09 3.16
C ALA A 77 11.42 -9.31 4.50
N TYR A 78 12.75 -9.47 4.48
CA TYR A 78 13.56 -9.61 5.69
C TYR A 78 13.46 -8.38 6.58
N LEU A 79 13.52 -7.17 6.03
CA LEU A 79 13.42 -5.93 6.81
C LEU A 79 12.06 -5.80 7.50
N ASN A 80 10.97 -6.16 6.81
CA ASN A 80 9.65 -6.20 7.42
C ASN A 80 9.58 -7.26 8.53
N HIS A 81 10.09 -8.47 8.26
CA HIS A 81 10.15 -9.54 9.25
C HIS A 81 11.00 -9.17 10.47
N TYR A 82 12.09 -8.44 10.28
CA TYR A 82 13.01 -8.07 11.36
C TYR A 82 12.32 -7.23 12.45
N ILE A 83 11.41 -6.35 12.03
CA ILE A 83 10.62 -5.48 12.91
C ILE A 83 9.48 -6.27 13.59
N GLU A 84 8.91 -7.25 12.89
CA GLU A 84 7.69 -7.96 13.28
C GLU A 84 7.91 -9.32 13.94
N LYS A 85 9.14 -9.84 13.94
CA LYS A 85 9.46 -11.11 14.59
C LYS A 85 9.15 -11.06 16.08
N PRO A 86 8.86 -12.22 16.72
CA PRO A 86 8.71 -12.28 18.17
C PRO A 86 9.94 -11.69 18.89
N GLY A 87 9.68 -10.79 19.83
CA GLY A 87 10.71 -10.02 20.53
C GLY A 87 11.35 -8.89 19.71
N GLY A 88 10.80 -8.56 18.54
CA GLY A 88 11.20 -7.42 17.71
C GLY A 88 10.67 -6.08 18.22
N ASP A 89 10.85 -5.03 17.42
CA ASP A 89 10.54 -3.65 17.82
C ASP A 89 9.05 -3.44 18.10
N LEU A 90 8.16 -4.09 17.34
CA LEU A 90 6.72 -3.98 17.58
C LEU A 90 6.33 -4.57 18.95
N ASP A 91 6.90 -5.74 19.29
CA ASP A 91 6.71 -6.34 20.61
C ASP A 91 7.29 -5.46 21.70
N ALA A 92 8.45 -4.83 21.47
CA ALA A 92 9.06 -3.92 22.45
C ALA A 92 8.16 -2.71 22.75
N VAL A 93 7.55 -2.11 21.73
CA VAL A 93 6.61 -0.98 21.90
C VAL A 93 5.35 -1.41 22.66
N VAL A 94 4.75 -2.55 22.28
CA VAL A 94 3.53 -3.04 22.92
C VAL A 94 3.79 -3.47 24.37
N ASN A 95 4.90 -4.17 24.62
CA ASN A 95 5.27 -4.65 25.96
C ASN A 95 5.75 -3.53 26.90
N ALA A 96 6.04 -2.33 26.38
CA ALA A 96 6.32 -1.17 27.21
C ALA A 96 5.07 -0.62 27.92
N LEU A 97 3.86 -0.94 27.42
CA LEU A 97 2.61 -0.56 28.06
C LEU A 97 2.26 -1.54 29.19
N SER A 98 1.82 -1.00 30.34
CA SER A 98 1.20 -1.85 31.37
C SER A 98 -0.11 -2.45 30.84
N LYS A 99 -0.60 -3.51 31.50
CA LYS A 99 -1.88 -4.12 31.13
C LYS A 99 -3.02 -3.09 31.15
N GLU A 100 -3.07 -2.26 32.19
CA GLU A 100 -4.10 -1.22 32.35
C GLU A 100 -4.00 -0.14 31.27
N ALA A 101 -2.79 0.20 30.85
CA ALA A 101 -2.56 1.14 29.75
C ALA A 101 -3.00 0.52 28.41
N LEU A 102 -2.64 -0.73 28.16
CA LEU A 102 -2.99 -1.47 26.94
C LEU A 102 -4.52 -1.61 26.81
N ASP A 103 -5.22 -1.93 27.90
CA ASP A 103 -6.69 -2.07 27.92
C ASP A 103 -7.40 -0.76 27.50
N ARG A 104 -6.76 0.39 27.72
CA ARG A 104 -7.30 1.73 27.41
C ARG A 104 -6.71 2.35 26.15
N THR A 105 -5.90 1.61 25.39
CA THR A 105 -5.20 2.11 24.21
C THR A 105 -5.71 1.43 22.95
N LEU A 106 -6.07 2.21 21.94
CA LEU A 106 -6.29 1.71 20.59
C LEU A 106 -4.95 1.71 19.85
N ILE A 107 -4.53 0.55 19.37
CA ILE A 107 -3.33 0.39 18.54
C ILE A 107 -3.78 0.35 17.08
N VAL A 108 -3.29 1.29 16.27
CA VAL A 108 -3.53 1.33 14.83
C VAL A 108 -2.19 1.19 14.11
N ARG A 109 -2.04 0.14 13.31
CA ARG A 109 -0.85 -0.13 12.49
C ARG A 109 -1.21 0.00 11.02
N PHE A 110 -0.49 0.85 10.31
CA PHE A 110 -0.68 1.05 8.87
C PHE A 110 0.63 1.45 8.17
N SER A 111 0.58 1.61 6.85
CA SER A 111 1.68 2.19 6.05
C SER A 111 1.17 3.42 5.30
N ASP A 112 2.04 4.39 5.07
CA ASP A 112 1.74 5.59 4.27
C ASP A 112 1.64 5.28 2.77
N HIS A 113 2.46 4.35 2.31
CA HIS A 113 2.42 3.75 0.99
C HIS A 113 2.98 2.32 1.01
N GLY A 114 2.77 1.58 -0.08
CA GLY A 114 3.37 0.26 -0.34
C GLY A 114 4.66 0.34 -1.15
N GLU A 115 5.06 -0.75 -1.79
CA GLU A 115 6.34 -0.85 -2.50
C GLU A 115 6.15 -1.69 -3.75
N MET A 116 6.62 -1.20 -4.89
CA MET A 116 6.52 -1.96 -6.14
C MET A 116 7.27 -3.29 -6.04
N GLY A 117 8.38 -3.40 -5.31
CA GLY A 117 8.88 -4.72 -4.91
C GLY A 117 9.39 -5.56 -6.09
N MET A 118 9.73 -4.93 -7.21
CA MET A 118 9.94 -5.51 -8.55
C MET A 118 8.69 -5.80 -9.38
N SER A 119 7.48 -5.69 -8.83
CA SER A 119 6.23 -5.75 -9.61
C SER A 119 6.29 -4.77 -10.78
N HIS A 120 5.82 -5.21 -11.94
CA HIS A 120 5.86 -4.45 -13.19
C HIS A 120 7.27 -3.98 -13.61
N GLY A 121 8.33 -4.61 -13.04
CA GLY A 121 9.73 -4.25 -13.22
C GLY A 121 10.15 -2.99 -12.49
N LEU A 122 9.35 -2.48 -11.56
CA LEU A 122 9.56 -1.20 -10.89
C LEU A 122 10.02 -1.37 -9.44
N LEU A 123 10.77 -0.37 -8.96
CA LEU A 123 11.07 -0.13 -7.55
C LEU A 123 10.23 1.03 -7.02
N GLU A 124 10.21 1.15 -5.69
CA GLU A 124 9.69 2.32 -4.99
C GLU A 124 8.19 2.50 -5.20
N LYS A 125 7.71 3.73 -5.10
CA LYS A 125 6.30 4.15 -5.11
C LYS A 125 6.03 5.30 -6.06
N MET A 126 7.02 5.66 -6.87
CA MET A 126 7.06 6.95 -7.54
C MET A 126 6.24 6.96 -8.83
N SER A 127 5.27 7.86 -8.89
CA SER A 127 4.41 8.08 -10.08
C SER A 127 3.71 6.80 -10.56
N VAL A 128 3.19 6.01 -9.62
CA VAL A 128 2.46 4.77 -9.86
C VAL A 128 1.15 4.76 -9.06
N ALA A 129 0.17 4.02 -9.57
CA ALA A 129 -1.11 3.77 -8.91
C ALA A 129 -1.46 2.28 -9.04
N TYR A 130 -0.47 1.44 -8.73
CA TYR A 130 -0.64 0.00 -8.68
C TYR A 130 -1.06 -0.43 -7.27
N GLU A 131 -1.73 -1.57 -7.17
CA GLU A 131 -2.21 -2.11 -5.89
C GLU A 131 -1.06 -2.26 -4.90
N GLU A 132 0.12 -2.65 -5.35
CA GLU A 132 1.33 -2.82 -4.53
C GLU A 132 1.75 -1.56 -3.76
N VAL A 133 1.38 -0.37 -4.26
CA VAL A 133 1.71 0.92 -3.63
C VAL A 133 0.52 1.51 -2.89
N LEU A 134 -0.70 1.26 -3.35
CA LEU A 134 -1.91 1.88 -2.79
C LEU A 134 -2.60 1.02 -1.72
N ASN A 135 -2.52 -0.31 -1.83
CA ASN A 135 -3.16 -1.23 -0.91
C ASN A 135 -2.22 -1.54 0.27
N VAL A 136 -2.23 -0.63 1.24
CA VAL A 136 -1.43 -0.70 2.45
C VAL A 136 -2.13 -1.47 3.56
N PRO A 137 -1.39 -2.10 4.49
CA PRO A 137 -2.01 -2.69 5.67
C PRO A 137 -2.71 -1.62 6.50
N LEU A 138 -3.85 -1.96 7.09
CA LEU A 138 -4.50 -1.21 8.16
C LEU A 138 -5.04 -2.21 9.18
N VAL A 139 -4.45 -2.22 10.37
CA VAL A 139 -4.82 -3.12 11.47
C VAL A 139 -5.17 -2.27 12.69
N VAL A 140 -6.33 -2.54 13.27
CA VAL A 140 -6.80 -1.89 14.50
C VAL A 140 -6.88 -2.95 15.59
N SER A 141 -6.35 -2.66 16.78
CA SER A 141 -6.27 -3.61 17.89
C SER A 141 -6.48 -2.92 19.24
N ASN A 142 -7.19 -3.60 20.13
CA ASN A 142 -7.38 -3.27 21.54
C ASN A 142 -7.90 -4.56 22.23
N PRO A 143 -7.31 -4.96 23.37
CA PRO A 143 -7.63 -6.25 23.99
C PRO A 143 -9.04 -6.32 24.60
N ILE A 144 -9.71 -5.19 24.82
CA ILE A 144 -11.08 -5.11 25.35
C ILE A 144 -12.11 -5.04 24.24
N ALA A 145 -11.88 -4.23 23.21
CA ALA A 145 -12.77 -4.10 22.06
C ALA A 145 -12.72 -5.33 21.15
N PHE A 146 -11.55 -5.97 21.04
CA PHE A 146 -11.34 -7.18 20.25
C PHE A 146 -10.77 -8.29 21.15
N PRO A 147 -11.59 -8.83 22.08
CA PRO A 147 -11.10 -9.81 23.04
C PRO A 147 -10.70 -11.09 22.32
N ASN A 148 -9.45 -11.49 22.52
CA ASN A 148 -9.03 -12.84 22.15
C ASN A 148 -9.76 -13.82 23.07
N ASN A 149 -10.48 -14.78 22.49
CA ASN A 149 -11.23 -15.79 23.24
C ASN A 149 -10.25 -16.81 23.87
N LYS A 150 -9.43 -16.38 24.83
CA LYS A 150 -8.36 -17.14 25.51
C LYS A 150 -8.88 -18.25 26.43
N ASN A 151 -10.20 -18.44 26.54
CA ASN A 151 -10.81 -19.43 27.42
C ASN A 151 -10.67 -20.87 26.92
N ASN A 152 -10.25 -21.04 25.67
CA ASN A 152 -9.90 -22.32 25.11
C ASN A 152 -8.40 -22.26 24.87
N ASN A 153 -7.63 -23.29 25.23
CA ASN A 153 -6.17 -23.39 25.02
C ASN A 153 -5.76 -23.43 23.54
N GLU A 154 -6.48 -22.69 22.69
CA GLU A 154 -6.26 -22.58 21.26
C GLU A 154 -5.14 -21.57 20.98
N PRO A 155 -4.24 -21.88 20.04
CA PRO A 155 -3.19 -20.96 19.61
C PRO A 155 -3.76 -19.61 19.15
N ILE A 156 -2.98 -18.53 19.26
CA ILE A 156 -3.33 -17.16 18.80
C ILE A 156 -3.90 -17.13 17.36
N SER A 157 -3.48 -18.09 16.53
CA SER A 157 -4.00 -18.39 15.18
C SER A 157 -5.53 -18.57 15.10
N GLN A 158 -6.22 -18.86 16.22
CA GLN A 158 -7.66 -19.11 16.28
C GLN A 158 -8.45 -18.05 17.06
N SER A 159 -7.80 -16.96 17.48
CA SER A 159 -8.54 -15.80 17.97
C SER A 159 -9.36 -15.19 16.82
N LYS A 160 -10.58 -14.69 17.10
CA LYS A 160 -11.41 -13.98 16.12
C LYS A 160 -10.73 -12.67 15.69
N SER A 161 -9.81 -12.76 14.73
CA SER A 161 -9.45 -11.63 13.87
C SER A 161 -10.53 -11.50 12.82
N SER A 162 -11.26 -10.39 12.81
CA SER A 162 -12.18 -10.06 11.71
C SER A 162 -11.41 -9.29 10.63
N SER A 163 -11.80 -9.48 9.37
CA SER A 163 -11.31 -8.71 8.23
C SER A 163 -12.51 -8.11 7.52
N SER A 164 -12.43 -6.84 7.14
CA SER A 164 -13.46 -6.18 6.34
C SER A 164 -12.98 -6.00 4.90
N GLN A 165 -13.88 -6.11 3.94
CA GLN A 165 -13.64 -5.72 2.55
C GLN A 165 -13.99 -4.24 2.27
N ARG A 166 -14.41 -3.47 3.30
CA ARG A 166 -14.71 -2.05 3.17
C ARG A 166 -13.51 -1.29 2.62
N LEU A 167 -13.79 -0.43 1.65
CA LEU A 167 -12.79 0.44 1.06
C LEU A 167 -12.58 1.65 1.96
N VAL A 168 -11.32 1.87 2.34
CA VAL A 168 -10.89 2.98 3.17
C VAL A 168 -9.61 3.59 2.62
N SER A 169 -9.43 4.88 2.87
CA SER A 169 -8.23 5.66 2.56
C SER A 169 -7.58 6.16 3.84
N LEU A 170 -6.29 6.51 3.79
CA LEU A 170 -5.59 7.03 4.98
C LEU A 170 -6.18 8.36 5.48
N VAL A 171 -6.85 9.14 4.61
CA VAL A 171 -7.55 10.37 5.02
C VAL A 171 -8.76 10.09 5.92
N ASP A 172 -9.29 8.87 5.88
CA ASP A 172 -10.42 8.42 6.69
C ASP A 172 -10.01 8.13 8.14
N LEU A 173 -8.71 7.95 8.41
CA LEU A 173 -8.21 7.67 9.76
C LEU A 173 -8.49 8.82 10.72
N MET A 174 -8.31 10.07 10.29
CA MET A 174 -8.51 11.23 11.17
C MET A 174 -9.95 11.32 11.71
N PRO A 175 -11.00 11.38 10.87
CA PRO A 175 -12.37 11.44 11.37
C PRO A 175 -12.74 10.18 12.18
N THR A 176 -12.27 9.00 11.77
CA THR A 176 -12.52 7.74 12.48
C THR A 176 -11.92 7.73 13.89
N LEU A 177 -10.67 8.19 14.04
CA LEU A 177 -10.02 8.28 15.35
C LEU A 177 -10.69 9.32 16.25
N CYS A 178 -11.18 10.43 15.70
CA CYS A 178 -11.98 11.39 16.47
C CYS A 178 -13.23 10.71 17.05
N THR A 179 -14.00 10.00 16.22
CA THR A 179 -15.22 9.32 16.68
C THR A 179 -14.91 8.25 17.72
N LEU A 180 -13.91 7.39 17.49
CA LEU A 180 -13.50 6.35 18.44
C LEU A 180 -13.00 6.92 19.78
N ALA A 181 -12.41 8.11 19.78
CA ALA A 181 -11.98 8.81 20.98
C ALA A 181 -13.10 9.63 21.66
N GLY A 182 -14.33 9.63 21.12
CA GLY A 182 -15.43 10.46 21.62
C GLY A 182 -15.22 11.97 21.38
N LEU A 183 -14.41 12.33 20.40
CA LEU A 183 -14.11 13.71 20.02
C LEU A 183 -15.00 14.14 18.84
N ARG A 184 -15.24 15.45 18.74
CA ARG A 184 -15.94 16.03 17.59
C ARG A 184 -15.03 15.98 16.35
N VAL A 185 -15.52 15.40 15.26
CA VAL A 185 -14.86 15.46 13.95
C VAL A 185 -14.86 16.91 13.44
N PRO A 186 -13.70 17.48 13.04
CA PRO A 186 -13.64 18.81 12.45
C PRO A 186 -14.44 18.89 11.16
N SER A 187 -15.14 20.00 10.90
CA SER A 187 -15.89 20.19 9.65
C SER A 187 -15.00 20.30 8.40
N SER A 188 -13.69 20.46 8.59
CA SER A 188 -12.68 20.44 7.53
C SER A 188 -12.15 19.03 7.21
N ALA A 189 -12.65 17.98 7.89
CA ALA A 189 -12.30 16.61 7.57
C ALA A 189 -12.73 16.27 6.14
N VAL A 190 -11.81 15.70 5.35
CA VAL A 190 -12.08 15.28 3.96
C VAL A 190 -12.31 13.77 3.84
N GLY A 191 -11.96 13.00 4.87
CA GLY A 191 -12.19 11.56 4.94
C GLY A 191 -13.57 11.21 5.49
N VAL A 192 -13.93 9.94 5.36
CA VAL A 192 -15.19 9.35 5.81
C VAL A 192 -14.93 8.51 7.06
N ASP A 193 -15.69 8.74 8.12
CA ASP A 193 -15.64 7.92 9.34
C ASP A 193 -16.06 6.46 9.05
N PHE A 194 -15.22 5.50 9.42
CA PHE A 194 -15.49 4.06 9.34
C PHE A 194 -15.47 3.35 10.71
N SER A 195 -15.67 4.10 11.80
CA SER A 195 -15.68 3.57 13.17
C SER A 195 -16.74 2.49 13.39
N SER A 196 -17.87 2.53 12.66
CA SER A 196 -18.85 1.44 12.67
C SER A 196 -18.23 0.11 12.23
N THR A 197 -17.49 0.10 11.12
CA THR A 197 -16.78 -1.10 10.64
C THR A 197 -15.76 -1.61 11.66
N VAL A 198 -15.07 -0.69 12.36
CA VAL A 198 -14.13 -1.04 13.42
C VAL A 198 -14.85 -1.71 14.60
N MET A 199 -16.03 -1.22 14.99
CA MET A 199 -16.74 -1.67 16.20
C MET A 199 -17.69 -2.84 15.97
N GLU A 200 -18.37 -2.87 14.83
CA GLU A 200 -19.45 -3.82 14.51
C GLU A 200 -18.92 -5.06 13.78
N GLN A 201 -17.68 -5.02 13.27
CA GLN A 201 -17.06 -6.11 12.50
C GLN A 201 -17.94 -6.57 11.31
N GLU A 202 -18.81 -5.71 10.79
CA GLU A 202 -19.66 -5.99 9.63
C GLU A 202 -18.95 -5.66 8.30
N ASP A 203 -19.21 -6.51 7.30
CA ASP A 203 -18.72 -6.35 5.92
C ASP A 203 -19.63 -5.37 5.16
N ASP A 204 -19.41 -4.07 5.35
CA ASP A 204 -20.06 -3.04 4.52
C ASP A 204 -19.31 -2.88 3.19
N ASN A 205 -19.88 -3.46 2.13
CA ASN A 205 -19.44 -3.31 0.73
C ASN A 205 -19.83 -1.96 0.12
N ASP A 206 -19.72 -0.87 0.88
CA ASP A 206 -20.03 0.46 0.35
C ASP A 206 -18.90 0.94 -0.55
N MET A 207 -19.23 1.01 -1.83
CA MET A 207 -18.40 1.46 -2.93
C MET A 207 -18.16 2.97 -2.80
N PHE A 208 -16.89 3.36 -2.63
CA PHE A 208 -16.49 4.76 -2.68
C PHE A 208 -16.72 5.33 -4.09
N VAL A 209 -17.63 6.30 -4.23
CA VAL A 209 -17.81 7.13 -5.42
C VAL A 209 -17.53 8.57 -5.02
N ALA A 210 -16.40 9.11 -5.44
CA ALA A 210 -16.18 10.55 -5.43
C ALA A 210 -16.59 11.09 -6.81
N ASP A 211 -17.77 11.70 -6.87
CA ASP A 211 -18.26 12.48 -8.00
C ASP A 211 -18.01 13.96 -7.68
N ASP A 212 -17.38 14.69 -8.59
CA ASP A 212 -17.21 16.15 -8.50
C ASP A 212 -17.46 16.70 -9.91
N ASP A 213 -18.75 16.75 -10.25
CA ASP A 213 -19.26 17.36 -11.47
C ASP A 213 -19.36 18.87 -11.23
N GLU A 214 -18.68 19.70 -12.04
CA GLU A 214 -19.31 20.95 -12.48
C GLU A 214 -18.78 21.61 -13.77
N ASP A 215 -17.59 21.30 -14.33
CA ASP A 215 -17.08 22.15 -15.45
C ASP A 215 -16.44 21.50 -16.71
N ASP A 216 -16.19 20.19 -16.81
CA ASP A 216 -15.38 19.63 -17.92
C ASP A 216 -16.18 19.25 -19.20
N LYS A 217 -17.22 20.04 -19.54
CA LYS A 217 -18.19 19.78 -20.64
C LYS A 217 -17.70 20.08 -22.07
N LYS A 218 -16.43 20.38 -22.35
CA LYS A 218 -16.04 20.81 -23.72
C LYS A 218 -14.79 20.13 -24.28
N ASN A 219 -15.05 18.97 -24.91
CA ASN A 219 -14.27 18.37 -26.00
C ASN A 219 -12.97 17.61 -25.69
N LYS A 220 -13.07 16.50 -24.95
CA LYS A 220 -12.21 15.33 -25.22
C LYS A 220 -13.06 14.05 -25.28
N LYS A 221 -13.22 13.50 -26.48
CA LYS A 221 -13.78 12.15 -26.68
C LYS A 221 -12.66 11.14 -26.46
N TYR A 222 -12.66 10.47 -25.31
CA TYR A 222 -11.82 9.30 -25.07
C TYR A 222 -12.57 8.02 -25.51
N PRO A 223 -11.91 7.08 -26.18
CA PRO A 223 -12.54 5.84 -26.64
C PRO A 223 -13.02 5.01 -25.44
N SER A 224 -14.25 4.51 -25.51
CA SER A 224 -15.07 4.12 -24.37
C SER A 224 -14.79 2.75 -23.74
N ASN A 225 -13.73 2.02 -24.10
CA ASN A 225 -13.62 0.61 -23.71
C ASN A 225 -12.24 0.18 -23.16
N GLU A 226 -11.34 1.12 -22.82
CA GLU A 226 -10.01 0.77 -22.29
C GLU A 226 -9.78 1.39 -20.90
N ASN A 227 -9.63 0.52 -19.91
CA ASN A 227 -9.32 0.86 -18.52
C ASN A 227 -7.90 1.46 -18.46
N ALA A 228 -7.74 2.72 -18.04
CA ALA A 228 -6.43 3.34 -17.93
C ALA A 228 -6.30 4.22 -16.67
N VAL A 229 -5.22 4.04 -15.92
CA VAL A 229 -4.69 5.05 -15.00
C VAL A 229 -4.02 6.12 -15.86
N ILE A 230 -4.53 7.34 -15.81
CA ILE A 230 -3.97 8.45 -16.58
C ILE A 230 -3.18 9.35 -15.63
N PHE A 231 -1.86 9.34 -15.76
CA PHE A 231 -1.00 10.41 -15.26
C PHE A 231 -1.00 11.52 -16.31
N THR A 232 -1.66 12.63 -16.03
CA THR A 232 -1.55 13.83 -16.88
C THR A 232 -0.61 14.84 -16.23
N ASN A 233 0.30 15.38 -17.04
CA ASN A 233 1.03 16.59 -16.70
C ASN A 233 0.42 17.70 -17.55
N ASP A 234 -0.44 18.53 -16.95
CA ASP A 234 -1.21 19.54 -17.69
C ASP A 234 -0.40 20.81 -17.97
N TYR A 235 0.83 20.92 -17.45
CA TYR A 235 1.73 22.04 -17.72
C TYR A 235 2.97 21.64 -18.54
N PRO A 236 2.94 21.84 -19.88
CA PRO A 236 4.14 21.73 -20.70
C PRO A 236 4.94 23.04 -20.61
N SER A 237 5.56 23.36 -19.47
CA SER A 237 6.57 24.43 -19.47
C SER A 237 7.65 24.33 -18.40
N ARG A 238 8.88 24.15 -18.94
CA ARG A 238 10.19 24.62 -18.45
C ARG A 238 10.88 23.85 -17.30
N ASN A 239 11.69 22.90 -17.73
CA ASN A 239 13.13 22.83 -17.42
C ASN A 239 13.54 22.64 -15.94
N THR A 240 12.91 21.70 -15.24
CA THR A 240 13.47 21.14 -14.00
C THR A 240 13.43 19.60 -14.06
N SER A 241 14.51 18.97 -13.62
CA SER A 241 14.62 17.53 -13.49
C SER A 241 13.70 17.04 -12.37
N MET A 242 12.89 16.01 -12.66
CA MET A 242 11.91 15.36 -11.78
C MET A 242 10.49 15.94 -11.86
N TYR A 243 9.79 15.59 -12.95
CA TYR A 243 8.36 15.88 -13.14
C TYR A 243 7.52 14.87 -12.35
N LEU A 244 6.97 15.29 -11.21
CA LEU A 244 5.87 14.58 -10.56
C LEU A 244 4.57 14.91 -11.34
N PRO A 245 3.63 13.96 -11.48
CA PRO A 245 2.34 14.24 -12.10
C PRO A 245 1.50 15.16 -11.21
N ASP A 246 0.96 16.25 -11.78
CA ASP A 246 0.13 17.23 -11.06
C ASP A 246 -1.34 16.78 -10.91
N LEU A 247 -1.76 15.75 -11.65
CA LEU A 247 -3.13 15.22 -11.62
C LEU A 247 -3.11 13.69 -11.78
N ILE A 248 -3.83 13.01 -10.88
CA ILE A 248 -4.10 11.57 -10.94
C ILE A 248 -5.62 11.41 -11.05
N ARG A 249 -6.11 10.82 -12.16
CA ARG A 249 -7.54 10.53 -12.36
C ARG A 249 -7.78 9.01 -12.30
N CYS A 250 -8.78 8.57 -11.54
CA CYS A 250 -9.18 7.15 -11.40
C CYS A 250 -10.65 6.93 -11.74
N ILE A 251 -10.96 5.86 -12.51
CA ILE A 251 -12.28 5.21 -12.51
C ILE A 251 -12.08 3.69 -12.72
N ARG A 252 -12.81 2.85 -11.97
CA ARG A 252 -13.28 1.52 -12.46
C ARG A 252 -14.57 1.05 -11.77
N THR A 253 -15.46 0.39 -12.52
CA THR A 253 -16.42 -0.62 -12.00
C THR A 253 -16.50 -1.93 -12.84
N GLY A 254 -16.71 -3.08 -12.17
CA GLY A 254 -17.19 -4.42 -12.64
C GLY A 254 -16.15 -5.49 -13.13
N HIS A 255 -16.16 -6.80 -12.78
CA HIS A 255 -17.10 -7.70 -12.03
C HIS A 255 -16.42 -8.89 -11.27
N ASP A 256 -17.26 -9.65 -10.55
CA ASP A 256 -17.16 -10.54 -9.39
C ASP A 256 -16.91 -12.07 -9.66
N TYR A 257 -17.36 -12.95 -8.73
CA TYR A 257 -17.05 -14.36 -8.38
C TYR A 257 -16.95 -15.43 -9.51
N LYS A 258 -16.83 -15.06 -10.78
CA LYS A 258 -16.72 -15.97 -11.95
C LYS A 258 -15.50 -15.74 -12.86
N GLY A 259 -14.42 -15.19 -12.31
CA GLY A 259 -13.08 -15.30 -12.88
C GLY A 259 -12.79 -14.42 -14.10
N ALA A 260 -12.48 -13.14 -13.87
CA ALA A 260 -11.42 -12.32 -14.53
C ALA A 260 -11.62 -10.82 -14.19
N PRO A 261 -10.55 -10.00 -14.32
CA PRO A 261 -9.72 -9.44 -13.23
C PRO A 261 -10.38 -8.35 -12.36
N ASN A 262 -9.92 -8.20 -11.11
CA ASN A 262 -10.17 -7.11 -10.14
C ASN A 262 -9.20 -5.92 -10.35
N HIS A 263 -9.60 -4.65 -10.11
CA HIS A 263 -8.69 -3.47 -10.11
C HIS A 263 -9.07 -2.53 -8.95
N LYS A 264 -8.07 -1.87 -8.33
CA LYS A 264 -8.17 -1.17 -7.03
C LYS A 264 -7.39 0.18 -6.95
N TYR A 265 -7.90 1.22 -7.64
CA TYR A 265 -7.73 2.69 -7.37
C TYR A 265 -6.53 3.49 -7.95
N ALA A 266 -6.74 4.82 -8.06
CA ALA A 266 -5.73 5.90 -8.10
C ALA A 266 -6.28 7.17 -7.38
N VAL A 267 -5.44 7.90 -6.64
CA VAL A 267 -5.84 9.00 -5.73
C VAL A 267 -5.53 10.37 -6.33
N TYR A 268 -6.50 11.28 -6.31
CA TYR A 268 -6.37 12.69 -6.71
C TYR A 268 -5.66 13.52 -5.63
N PHE A 269 -4.74 14.40 -6.03
CA PHE A 269 -4.28 15.52 -5.21
C PHE A 269 -4.51 16.82 -6.01
N LYS A 270 -5.05 17.84 -5.34
CA LYS A 270 -5.26 19.19 -5.86
C LYS A 270 -4.12 20.11 -5.41
#